data_AF-A0A4R6UX66-F1
#
_entry.id   AF-A0A4R6UX66-F1
#
_cell.length_a   1.000
_cell.length_b   1.000
_cell.length_c   1.000
_cell.angle_alpha   90.00
_cell.angle_beta   90.00
_cell.angle_gamma   90.00
#
_symmetry.space_group_name_H-M   'P 1'
#
loop_
_entity.id
_entity.type
_entity.pdbx_description
1 polymer ?
#
loop_
_entity_poly.entity_id
_entity_poly.type
_entity_poly.pdbx_seq_one_letter_code
_entity_poly.pdbx_strand_id
1 'polypeptide(L)'
;MIGHGGRIGAAASAACLVAALSGCASVPTGGPTFPGRGDNAGGQADTFTRLIPAGPQPGVGEGALVRGFLKDMGSFEENHKAARLYMTEDEQAVWKPSDQVLVYGEMDAVRFDVEAVEEDRTARVRMRTPLYATIRTDGQYVPADQGENIDIAFDLTKVDGEWRIADLPDDLLLSRRDVDRVYRPLNLYYFNRDLSTLVPDPVFLPVQPTTDITEQLARALIRMLVDGPTDWLAPAVRSSFPEGVDTAVSYESGMITVELGAGADGTGTEERFGMGAQLVWTLKQLPEVQELTLRIGGEDVEFAGAEGGSLQTSSQEWNAVNPSGVDGGSLRSYFMRDGQLWSLDADQQESLVEGAPGEGTTLLERHAVSLDEDRVAGVVPDDGSVRVAELVDGSEYATVLADGEYTSLSWDVYGNLWVLQDLSGEADDAEEDEDLADDTERGDAASSDSERQGEPGDPATRLWLLPGGSDPVEVTAPELADAAVTELRVSRDGTRVAVLTGTGETGAVSVGRVVYGESAVTLQGFLPLAADLTSVDGLSWRGADQLAVLGQKDRGALQAYLVPLNGSGESTSAGAVTGSDMKTIAAGPGLPLLSGTEEDTISMSSDRLMWRRVADGTNPVYPG
;
A
#
# COMPACT_ATOMS: atom_id res chain seq x y z
N MET A 1 73.66 -38.02 -31.86
CA MET A 1 74.37 -37.60 -30.62
C MET A 1 73.44 -36.68 -29.84
N ILE A 2 72.79 -37.25 -28.82
CA ILE A 2 72.51 -36.69 -27.47
C ILE A 2 72.53 -35.14 -27.42
N GLY A 3 71.45 -34.37 -27.24
CA GLY A 3 70.19 -34.61 -26.56
C GLY A 3 70.26 -34.07 -25.12
N HIS A 4 70.26 -32.74 -24.92
CA HIS A 4 70.07 -32.07 -23.61
C HIS A 4 69.34 -30.73 -23.81
N GLY A 5 68.04 -30.79 -24.09
CA GLY A 5 67.15 -29.63 -24.08
C GLY A 5 65.94 -29.98 -23.22
N GLY A 6 65.97 -29.63 -21.94
CA GLY A 6 64.83 -29.88 -21.09
C GLY A 6 65.12 -29.84 -19.59
N ARG A 7 65.61 -28.72 -19.05
CA ARG A 7 65.61 -28.51 -17.59
C ARG A 7 65.36 -27.07 -17.10
N ILE A 8 65.05 -26.10 -17.98
CA ILE A 8 64.83 -24.70 -17.55
C ILE A 8 63.36 -24.25 -17.71
N GLY A 9 62.53 -24.95 -18.48
CA GLY A 9 61.11 -24.60 -18.67
C GLY A 9 60.13 -25.06 -17.56
N ALA A 10 60.56 -25.96 -16.68
CA ALA A 10 59.67 -26.58 -15.70
C ALA A 10 59.59 -25.84 -14.35
N ALA A 11 60.59 -25.00 -14.02
CA ALA A 11 60.60 -24.27 -12.75
C ALA A 11 59.88 -22.91 -12.80
N ALA A 12 59.82 -22.26 -13.97
CA ALA A 12 59.10 -20.99 -14.13
C ALA A 12 57.57 -21.17 -14.29
N SER A 13 57.13 -22.31 -14.83
CA SER A 13 55.70 -22.60 -15.03
C SER A 13 55.00 -23.09 -13.76
N ALA A 14 55.74 -23.63 -12.78
CA ALA A 14 55.18 -24.06 -11.50
C ALA A 14 55.03 -22.90 -10.50
N ALA A 15 55.81 -21.83 -10.62
CA ALA A 15 55.71 -20.67 -9.72
C ALA A 15 54.55 -19.73 -10.08
N CYS A 16 54.17 -19.63 -11.35
CA CYS A 16 52.98 -18.85 -11.75
C CYS A 16 51.65 -19.59 -11.50
N LEU A 17 51.66 -20.92 -11.34
CA LEU A 17 50.44 -21.69 -11.06
C LEU A 17 50.04 -21.70 -9.57
N VAL A 18 50.97 -21.43 -8.65
CA VAL A 18 50.69 -21.43 -7.20
C VAL A 18 50.22 -20.04 -6.71
N ALA A 19 50.59 -18.95 -7.40
CA ALA A 19 50.08 -17.61 -7.09
C ALA A 19 48.63 -17.36 -7.58
N ALA A 20 48.08 -18.25 -8.41
CA ALA A 20 46.70 -18.16 -8.90
C ALA A 20 45.67 -18.88 -8.00
N LEU A 21 46.09 -19.49 -6.88
CA LEU A 21 45.24 -20.33 -6.03
C LEU A 21 44.98 -19.79 -4.62
N SER A 22 45.36 -18.53 -4.31
CA SER A 22 45.06 -17.89 -3.02
C SER A 22 44.12 -16.69 -3.10
N GLY A 23 43.40 -16.53 -4.23
CA GLY A 23 42.32 -15.57 -4.36
C GLY A 23 40.97 -16.20 -4.01
N CYS A 24 40.78 -16.65 -2.77
CA CYS A 24 39.44 -16.93 -2.27
C CYS A 24 38.73 -15.60 -2.03
N ALA A 25 38.13 -15.02 -3.07
CA ALA A 25 37.05 -14.06 -2.88
C ALA A 25 35.87 -14.87 -2.34
N SER A 26 35.60 -14.76 -1.04
CA SER A 26 34.32 -15.18 -0.47
C SER A 26 33.26 -14.26 -1.04
N VAL A 27 32.58 -14.71 -2.09
CA VAL A 27 31.31 -14.13 -2.50
C VAL A 27 30.35 -14.38 -1.34
N PRO A 28 29.75 -13.34 -0.71
CA PRO A 28 28.71 -13.56 0.26
C PRO A 28 27.53 -14.24 -0.45
N THR A 29 27.34 -15.54 -0.22
CA THR A 29 26.25 -16.34 -0.80
C THR A 29 25.02 -16.39 0.12
N GLY A 30 24.83 -15.34 0.93
CA GLY A 30 23.75 -15.26 1.90
C GLY A 30 23.57 -13.81 2.32
N GLY A 31 22.98 -13.03 1.45
CA GLY A 31 22.23 -11.84 1.85
C GLY A 31 20.75 -12.16 1.67
N PRO A 32 19.85 -11.66 2.54
CA PRO A 32 18.43 -11.72 2.23
C PRO A 32 18.23 -11.09 0.85
N THR A 33 17.70 -11.88 -0.07
CA THR A 33 17.14 -11.33 -1.29
C THR A 33 16.00 -10.45 -0.83
N PHE A 34 16.14 -9.14 -0.97
CA PHE A 34 14.95 -8.33 -1.14
C PHE A 34 14.16 -9.02 -2.23
N PRO A 35 12.86 -9.30 -2.03
CA PRO A 35 11.99 -9.65 -3.13
C PRO A 35 12.29 -8.61 -4.17
N GLY A 36 12.90 -9.05 -5.26
CA GLY A 36 13.14 -8.19 -6.37
C GLY A 36 11.81 -7.52 -6.62
N ARG A 37 11.89 -6.23 -6.93
CA ARG A 37 11.35 -5.82 -8.22
C ARG A 37 10.08 -6.62 -8.46
N GLY A 38 8.97 -6.26 -7.83
CA GLY A 38 7.73 -6.52 -8.48
C GLY A 38 7.93 -5.87 -9.85
N ASP A 39 8.41 -6.66 -10.81
CA ASP A 39 8.99 -6.24 -12.06
C ASP A 39 7.91 -5.44 -12.79
N ASN A 40 7.88 -4.15 -12.54
CA ASN A 40 7.97 -3.18 -13.59
C ASN A 40 9.34 -3.40 -14.25
N ALA A 41 9.46 -4.57 -14.88
CA ALA A 41 10.36 -4.86 -15.97
C ALA A 41 9.47 -4.87 -17.23
N GLY A 42 9.02 -3.74 -17.77
CA GLY A 42 9.39 -2.37 -17.45
C GLY A 42 10.90 -2.09 -17.47
N GLY A 43 11.72 -3.02 -17.97
CA GLY A 43 13.12 -2.79 -18.27
C GLY A 43 13.20 -1.98 -19.56
N GLN A 44 12.43 -0.89 -19.64
CA GLN A 44 12.95 0.27 -20.31
C GLN A 44 13.86 0.89 -19.26
N ALA A 45 15.17 0.87 -19.50
CA ALA A 45 16.02 1.96 -19.02
C ALA A 45 15.18 3.24 -19.14
N ASP A 46 14.85 3.91 -18.02
CA ASP A 46 13.88 5.01 -17.92
C ASP A 46 13.94 5.88 -19.17
N THR A 47 13.17 5.50 -20.19
CA THR A 47 13.16 6.21 -21.45
C THR A 47 12.05 7.18 -21.20
N PHE A 48 12.35 8.22 -20.42
CA PHE A 48 11.47 9.37 -20.29
C PHE A 48 11.15 9.77 -21.72
N THR A 49 9.94 9.43 -22.17
CA THR A 49 9.54 9.69 -23.54
C THR A 49 9.15 11.14 -23.53
N ARG A 50 10.13 11.97 -23.88
CA ARG A 50 9.95 13.42 -23.99
C ARG A 50 8.87 13.69 -25.02
N LEU A 51 7.69 14.09 -24.53
CA LEU A 51 6.66 14.65 -25.38
C LEU A 51 7.18 16.01 -25.85
N ILE A 52 7.31 16.20 -27.16
CA ILE A 52 7.57 17.53 -27.74
C ILE A 52 6.19 18.11 -28.05
N PRO A 53 5.68 19.06 -27.25
CA PRO A 53 4.33 19.56 -27.44
C PRO A 53 4.26 20.43 -28.69
N ALA A 54 3.18 20.30 -29.46
CA ALA A 54 3.04 21.02 -30.72
C ALA A 54 2.58 22.47 -30.53
N GLY A 55 2.06 22.81 -29.34
CA GLY A 55 1.42 24.09 -29.06
C GLY A 55 0.08 24.26 -29.81
N PRO A 56 -0.59 25.41 -29.62
CA PRO A 56 -1.88 25.68 -30.25
C PRO A 56 -1.74 25.68 -31.77
N GLN A 57 -2.59 24.90 -32.45
CA GLN A 57 -2.60 24.87 -33.92
C GLN A 57 -3.33 26.11 -34.47
N PRO A 58 -2.88 26.69 -35.60
CA PRO A 58 -3.55 27.85 -36.19
C PRO A 58 -5.01 27.58 -36.52
N GLY A 59 -5.91 28.52 -36.16
CA GLY A 59 -7.33 28.46 -36.49
C GLY A 59 -8.17 27.42 -35.72
N VAL A 60 -7.66 26.86 -34.62
CA VAL A 60 -8.47 25.99 -33.74
C VAL A 60 -9.60 26.76 -33.06
N GLY A 61 -10.75 26.10 -32.90
CA GLY A 61 -11.88 26.63 -32.13
C GLY A 61 -11.63 26.59 -30.61
N GLU A 62 -12.55 27.17 -29.85
CA GLU A 62 -12.49 27.42 -28.41
C GLU A 62 -12.25 26.13 -27.61
N GLY A 63 -13.12 25.13 -27.78
CA GLY A 63 -12.98 23.84 -27.09
C GLY A 63 -11.76 23.04 -27.55
N ALA A 64 -11.32 23.23 -28.80
CA ALA A 64 -10.11 22.57 -29.32
C ALA A 64 -8.83 23.20 -28.73
N LEU A 65 -8.84 24.51 -28.47
CA LEU A 65 -7.76 25.20 -27.76
C LEU A 65 -7.59 24.64 -26.35
N VAL A 66 -8.68 24.59 -25.56
CA VAL A 66 -8.64 24.06 -24.19
C VAL A 66 -8.23 22.58 -24.18
N ARG A 67 -8.74 21.77 -25.11
CA ARG A 67 -8.30 20.37 -25.26
C ARG A 67 -6.79 20.25 -25.54
N GLY A 68 -6.23 21.14 -26.36
CA GLY A 68 -4.79 21.20 -26.63
C GLY A 68 -3.99 21.60 -25.38
N PHE A 69 -4.47 22.61 -24.66
CA PHE A 69 -3.89 23.05 -23.39
C PHE A 69 -3.78 21.89 -22.38
N LEU A 70 -4.85 21.13 -22.16
CA LEU A 70 -4.85 19.98 -21.25
C LEU A 70 -3.83 18.90 -21.66
N LYS A 71 -3.69 18.62 -22.96
CA LYS A 71 -2.69 17.66 -23.47
C LYS A 71 -1.26 18.10 -23.19
N ASP A 72 -1.01 19.40 -23.29
CA ASP A 72 0.33 19.98 -23.15
C ASP A 72 0.64 20.32 -21.67
N MET A 73 -0.36 20.25 -20.78
CA MET A 73 -0.20 20.49 -19.34
C MET A 73 0.63 19.41 -18.64
N GLY A 74 0.59 18.16 -19.12
CA GLY A 74 1.45 17.08 -18.63
C GLY A 74 2.94 17.26 -18.95
N SER A 75 3.35 18.35 -19.60
CA SER A 75 4.76 18.69 -19.82
C SER A 75 5.24 19.68 -18.75
N PHE A 76 6.03 19.20 -17.79
CA PHE A 76 6.58 20.02 -16.69
C PHE A 76 7.81 20.86 -17.08
N GLU A 77 8.31 20.72 -18.31
CA GLU A 77 9.49 21.45 -18.79
C GLU A 77 9.32 22.96 -18.70
N GLU A 78 10.36 23.64 -18.23
CA GLU A 78 10.44 25.10 -18.12
C GLU A 78 9.16 25.70 -17.48
N ASN A 79 8.66 25.08 -16.40
CA ASN A 79 7.43 25.49 -15.70
C ASN A 79 6.20 25.47 -16.61
N HIS A 80 5.90 24.31 -17.20
CA HIS A 80 4.77 24.11 -18.11
C HIS A 80 4.78 25.03 -19.34
N LYS A 81 5.98 25.31 -19.89
CA LYS A 81 6.15 26.21 -21.04
C LYS A 81 5.25 25.88 -22.23
N ALA A 82 5.02 24.59 -22.48
CA ALA A 82 4.14 24.14 -23.55
C ALA A 82 2.67 24.54 -23.34
N ALA A 83 2.14 24.31 -22.14
CA ALA A 83 0.79 24.72 -21.78
C ALA A 83 0.62 26.25 -21.79
N ARG A 84 1.67 26.98 -21.37
CA ARG A 84 1.71 28.44 -21.41
C ARG A 84 1.52 29.01 -22.83
N LEU A 85 1.91 28.29 -23.90
CA LEU A 85 1.71 28.75 -25.28
C LEU A 85 0.23 28.95 -25.66
N TYR A 86 -0.72 28.35 -24.93
CA TYR A 86 -2.16 28.49 -25.17
C TYR A 86 -2.75 29.76 -24.52
N MET A 87 -2.01 30.41 -23.64
CA MET A 87 -2.45 31.58 -22.87
C MET A 87 -2.12 32.91 -23.56
N THR A 88 -2.76 33.99 -23.14
CA THR A 88 -2.34 35.37 -23.47
C THR A 88 -0.99 35.69 -22.82
N GLU A 89 -0.24 36.66 -23.35
CA GLU A 89 1.05 37.05 -22.77
C GLU A 89 0.94 37.49 -21.30
N ASP A 90 -0.14 38.20 -20.96
CA ASP A 90 -0.41 38.63 -19.59
C ASP A 90 -0.62 37.43 -18.66
N GLU A 91 -1.42 36.46 -19.08
CA GLU A 91 -1.72 35.27 -18.27
C GLU A 91 -0.49 34.36 -18.14
N GLN A 92 0.30 34.21 -19.21
CA GLN A 92 1.57 33.47 -19.17
C GLN A 92 2.52 33.97 -18.09
N ALA A 93 2.49 35.27 -17.79
CA ALA A 93 3.39 35.90 -16.82
C ALA A 93 2.94 35.73 -15.37
N VAL A 94 1.65 35.52 -15.12
CA VAL A 94 1.07 35.48 -13.76
C VAL A 94 0.63 34.09 -13.32
N TRP A 95 0.23 33.22 -14.25
CA TRP A 95 -0.29 31.89 -13.93
C TRP A 95 0.73 31.03 -13.20
N LYS A 96 0.32 30.48 -12.06
CA LYS A 96 1.13 29.57 -11.23
C LYS A 96 0.28 28.35 -10.87
N PRO A 97 0.50 27.19 -11.50
CA PRO A 97 -0.26 26.01 -11.14
C PRO A 97 -0.03 25.65 -9.67
N SER A 98 -1.08 25.21 -8.99
CA SER A 98 -1.01 24.66 -7.64
C SER A 98 -0.25 23.34 -7.62
N ASP A 99 0.29 22.97 -6.46
CA ASP A 99 0.88 21.64 -6.26
C ASP A 99 -0.18 20.52 -6.21
N GLN A 100 -1.47 20.88 -6.00
CA GLN A 100 -2.59 19.95 -6.10
C GLN A 100 -2.88 19.60 -7.57
N VAL A 101 -3.17 18.33 -7.81
CA VAL A 101 -3.54 17.80 -9.14
C VAL A 101 -4.94 17.20 -9.09
N LEU A 102 -5.82 17.66 -9.99
CA LEU A 102 -7.09 16.99 -10.27
C LEU A 102 -6.88 16.03 -11.44
N VAL A 103 -7.10 14.74 -11.18
CA VAL A 103 -6.90 13.69 -12.17
C VAL A 103 -8.24 13.38 -12.82
N TYR A 104 -8.31 13.44 -14.14
CA TYR A 104 -9.43 12.91 -14.91
C TYR A 104 -9.02 11.61 -15.61
N GLY A 105 -10.01 10.80 -16.01
CA GLY A 105 -9.75 9.55 -16.72
C GLY A 105 -9.22 9.77 -18.14
N GLU A 106 -10.06 9.53 -19.14
CA GLU A 106 -9.69 9.66 -20.55
C GLU A 106 -10.18 10.99 -21.13
N MET A 107 -9.39 11.57 -22.05
CA MET A 107 -9.71 12.84 -22.73
C MET A 107 -11.04 12.81 -23.51
N ASP A 108 -11.50 11.62 -23.90
CA ASP A 108 -12.77 11.43 -24.61
C ASP A 108 -13.99 11.54 -23.68
N ALA A 109 -13.81 11.37 -22.37
CA ALA A 109 -14.87 11.58 -21.38
C ALA A 109 -15.09 13.07 -21.07
N VAL A 110 -14.12 13.93 -21.42
CA VAL A 110 -14.16 15.37 -21.14
C VAL A 110 -15.13 16.08 -22.07
N ARG A 111 -16.10 16.78 -21.49
CA ARG A 111 -17.09 17.61 -22.19
C ARG A 111 -16.66 19.06 -22.14
N PHE A 112 -16.81 19.76 -23.27
CA PHE A 112 -16.55 21.18 -23.40
C PHE A 112 -17.81 21.88 -23.88
N ASP A 113 -18.39 22.72 -23.04
CA ASP A 113 -19.53 23.56 -23.37
C ASP A 113 -19.03 24.97 -23.64
N VAL A 114 -19.33 25.50 -24.82
CA VAL A 114 -18.89 26.82 -25.25
C VAL A 114 -20.03 27.83 -25.09
N GLU A 115 -19.83 28.81 -24.23
CA GLU A 115 -20.72 29.94 -24.02
C GLU A 115 -20.11 31.19 -24.67
N ALA A 116 -20.70 31.65 -25.77
CA ALA A 116 -20.28 32.88 -26.43
C ALA A 116 -20.77 34.10 -25.63
N VAL A 117 -19.85 34.96 -25.18
CA VAL A 117 -20.18 36.12 -24.34
C VAL A 117 -20.31 37.39 -25.19
N GLU A 118 -19.48 37.59 -26.22
CA GLU A 118 -19.54 38.73 -27.15
C GLU A 118 -19.20 38.35 -28.61
N GLU A 119 -19.78 39.06 -29.59
CA GLU A 119 -19.62 38.93 -31.06
C GLU A 119 -18.20 38.49 -31.51
N ASP A 120 -17.96 37.17 -31.55
CA ASP A 120 -16.74 36.51 -32.03
C ASP A 120 -15.40 36.96 -31.41
N ARG A 121 -15.40 37.56 -30.21
CA ARG A 121 -14.16 38.09 -29.57
C ARG A 121 -13.80 37.44 -28.24
N THR A 122 -14.79 37.08 -27.44
CA THR A 122 -14.61 36.45 -26.15
C THR A 122 -15.51 35.22 -26.05
N ALA A 123 -15.04 34.20 -25.35
CA ALA A 123 -15.78 32.98 -25.12
C ALA A 123 -15.45 32.43 -23.74
N ARG A 124 -16.43 31.76 -23.12
CA ARG A 124 -16.21 30.96 -21.93
C ARG A 124 -16.36 29.50 -22.30
N VAL A 125 -15.35 28.70 -21.99
CA VAL A 125 -15.39 27.25 -22.20
C VAL A 125 -15.50 26.58 -20.85
N ARG A 126 -16.61 25.88 -20.60
CA ARG A 126 -16.82 25.08 -19.40
C ARG A 126 -16.43 23.64 -19.67
N MET A 127 -15.42 23.16 -18.96
CA MET A 127 -14.95 21.77 -18.96
C MET A 127 -15.66 20.98 -17.87
N ARG A 128 -16.23 19.83 -18.23
CA ARG A 128 -16.85 18.90 -17.27
C ARG A 128 -16.41 17.46 -17.50
N THR A 129 -16.00 16.77 -16.45
CA THR A 129 -15.62 15.35 -16.48
C THR A 129 -15.75 14.74 -15.08
N PRO A 130 -16.04 13.44 -14.94
CA PRO A 130 -15.87 12.75 -13.66
C PRO A 130 -14.46 12.96 -13.12
N LEU A 131 -14.35 13.23 -11.81
CA LEU A 131 -13.09 13.22 -11.10
C LEU A 131 -12.64 11.76 -10.98
N TYR A 132 -11.38 11.48 -11.29
CA TYR A 132 -10.80 10.15 -11.13
C TYR A 132 -10.07 10.04 -9.79
N ALA A 133 -9.26 11.05 -9.47
CA ALA A 133 -8.54 11.15 -8.21
C ALA A 133 -8.05 12.57 -7.98
N THR A 134 -7.54 12.85 -6.79
CA THR A 134 -6.78 14.05 -6.46
C THR A 134 -5.42 13.66 -5.93
N ILE A 135 -4.35 14.27 -6.46
CA ILE A 135 -3.04 14.27 -5.80
C ILE A 135 -3.01 15.54 -4.95
N ARG A 136 -3.03 15.37 -3.64
CA ARG A 136 -3.00 16.47 -2.68
C ARG A 136 -1.62 17.12 -2.63
N THR A 137 -1.53 18.29 -2.00
CA THR A 137 -0.28 19.06 -1.87
C THR A 137 0.78 18.35 -1.03
N ASP A 138 0.38 17.45 -0.14
CA ASP A 138 1.26 16.54 0.61
C ASP A 138 1.68 15.30 -0.21
N GLY A 139 1.33 15.25 -1.50
CA GLY A 139 1.62 14.16 -2.41
C GLY A 139 0.69 12.95 -2.29
N GLN A 140 -0.28 12.96 -1.37
CA GLN A 140 -1.21 11.84 -1.22
C GLN A 140 -2.10 11.70 -2.46
N TYR A 141 -2.16 10.49 -3.02
CA TYR A 141 -3.13 10.15 -4.08
C TYR A 141 -4.43 9.65 -3.45
N VAL A 142 -5.53 10.37 -3.68
CA VAL A 142 -6.85 10.05 -3.13
C VAL A 142 -7.83 9.78 -4.27
N PRO A 143 -8.33 8.54 -4.41
CA PRO A 143 -9.39 8.23 -5.37
C PRO A 143 -10.63 9.09 -5.14
N ALA A 144 -11.33 9.43 -6.21
CA ALA A 144 -12.58 10.17 -6.13
C ALA A 144 -13.74 9.31 -5.65
N ASP A 145 -14.68 9.91 -4.93
CA ASP A 145 -15.94 9.27 -4.58
C ASP A 145 -16.88 9.21 -5.80
N GLN A 146 -17.85 8.28 -5.76
CA GLN A 146 -18.82 8.16 -6.84
C GLN A 146 -19.63 9.45 -7.03
N GLY A 147 -19.62 9.97 -8.26
CA GLY A 147 -20.38 11.17 -8.62
C GLY A 147 -19.63 12.49 -8.45
N GLU A 148 -18.39 12.47 -7.94
CA GLU A 148 -17.53 13.65 -7.97
C GLU A 148 -17.14 14.02 -9.41
N ASN A 149 -17.09 15.31 -9.69
CA ASN A 149 -16.82 15.83 -11.03
C ASN A 149 -15.89 17.05 -10.96
N ILE A 150 -15.02 17.16 -11.95
CA ILE A 150 -14.29 18.38 -12.27
C ILE A 150 -15.23 19.25 -13.12
N ASP A 151 -15.44 20.50 -12.69
CA ASP A 151 -16.22 21.50 -13.40
C ASP A 151 -15.49 22.85 -13.37
N ILE A 152 -14.79 23.17 -14.46
CA ILE A 152 -13.86 24.31 -14.55
C ILE A 152 -14.21 25.16 -15.76
N ALA A 153 -14.15 26.48 -15.60
CA ALA A 153 -14.32 27.43 -16.69
C ALA A 153 -12.98 28.04 -17.12
N PHE A 154 -12.82 28.22 -18.43
CA PHE A 154 -11.72 28.95 -19.06
C PHE A 154 -12.30 30.16 -19.78
N ASP A 155 -11.75 31.35 -19.52
CA ASP A 155 -12.09 32.54 -20.30
C ASP A 155 -11.10 32.70 -21.44
N LEU A 156 -11.61 32.84 -22.65
CA LEU A 156 -10.85 32.94 -23.88
C LEU A 156 -11.06 34.30 -24.53
N THR A 157 -10.00 34.80 -25.17
CA THR A 157 -10.02 36.02 -25.98
C THR A 157 -9.25 35.81 -27.28
N LYS A 158 -9.58 36.55 -28.34
CA LYS A 158 -8.81 36.52 -29.59
C LYS A 158 -7.61 37.47 -29.55
N VAL A 159 -6.42 36.93 -29.82
CA VAL A 159 -5.17 37.66 -30.06
C VAL A 159 -4.75 37.40 -31.50
N ASP A 160 -4.58 38.47 -32.29
CA ASP A 160 -4.26 38.39 -33.74
C ASP A 160 -5.17 37.47 -34.55
N GLY A 161 -6.44 37.36 -34.14
CA GLY A 161 -7.45 36.52 -34.79
C GLY A 161 -7.48 35.06 -34.34
N GLU A 162 -6.59 34.66 -33.42
CA GLU A 162 -6.55 33.32 -32.85
C GLU A 162 -6.98 33.31 -31.38
N TRP A 163 -7.65 32.24 -30.94
CA TRP A 163 -8.05 32.09 -29.55
C TRP A 163 -6.86 31.87 -28.62
N ARG A 164 -6.89 32.51 -27.44
CA ARG A 164 -5.96 32.33 -26.32
C ARG A 164 -6.72 32.30 -25.00
N ILE A 165 -6.22 31.54 -24.03
CA ILE A 165 -6.75 31.49 -22.66
C ILE A 165 -6.32 32.76 -21.93
N ALA A 166 -7.28 33.52 -21.45
CA ALA A 166 -7.09 34.79 -20.74
C ALA A 166 -7.26 34.67 -19.22
N ASP A 167 -7.97 33.65 -18.74
CA ASP A 167 -8.13 33.35 -17.31
C ASP A 167 -8.48 31.85 -17.14
N LEU A 168 -7.95 31.25 -16.08
CA LEU A 168 -8.16 29.86 -15.70
C LEU A 168 -7.86 29.65 -14.20
N PRO A 169 -8.39 28.61 -13.55
CA PRO A 169 -7.97 28.24 -12.21
C PRO A 169 -6.51 27.78 -12.14
N ASP A 170 -5.94 27.83 -10.94
CA ASP A 170 -4.57 27.37 -10.68
C ASP A 170 -4.46 25.84 -10.59
N ASP A 171 -5.56 25.09 -10.51
CA ASP A 171 -5.55 23.62 -10.41
C ASP A 171 -4.81 22.96 -11.57
N LEU A 172 -3.89 22.03 -11.28
CA LEU A 172 -3.25 21.22 -12.31
C LEU A 172 -4.18 20.06 -12.73
N LEU A 173 -4.62 20.01 -13.99
CA LEU A 173 -5.54 18.98 -14.50
C LEU A 173 -4.82 17.93 -15.36
N LEU A 174 -4.51 16.77 -14.80
CA LEU A 174 -3.81 15.73 -15.55
C LEU A 174 -4.75 14.58 -15.92
N SER A 175 -4.57 14.01 -17.10
CA SER A 175 -5.17 12.70 -17.37
C SER A 175 -4.46 11.64 -16.53
N ARG A 176 -5.15 10.55 -16.20
CA ARG A 176 -4.54 9.38 -15.54
C ARG A 176 -3.25 8.93 -16.25
N ARG A 177 -3.27 8.90 -17.59
CA ARG A 177 -2.10 8.54 -18.40
C ARG A 177 -0.94 9.53 -18.27
N ASP A 178 -1.23 10.81 -18.09
CA ASP A 178 -0.18 11.80 -17.84
C ASP A 178 0.44 11.57 -16.47
N VAL A 179 -0.38 11.32 -15.43
CA VAL A 179 0.10 10.95 -14.08
C VAL A 179 1.00 9.71 -14.14
N ASP A 180 0.55 8.63 -14.78
CA ASP A 180 1.34 7.38 -14.92
C ASP A 180 2.69 7.61 -15.61
N ARG A 181 2.75 8.58 -16.52
CA ARG A 181 3.98 8.92 -17.25
C ARG A 181 4.92 9.78 -16.42
N VAL A 182 4.40 10.83 -15.79
CA VAL A 182 5.20 11.95 -15.25
C VAL A 182 5.25 12.00 -13.73
N TYR A 183 4.49 11.18 -13.02
CA TYR A 183 4.62 11.01 -11.58
C TYR A 183 5.29 9.67 -11.26
N ARG A 184 5.86 9.57 -10.07
CA ARG A 184 6.34 8.32 -9.48
C ARG A 184 5.76 8.16 -8.08
N PRO A 185 5.13 7.02 -7.79
CA PRO A 185 4.78 6.67 -6.42
C PRO A 185 6.06 6.26 -5.67
N LEU A 186 6.29 6.87 -4.52
CA LEU A 186 7.41 6.59 -3.60
C LEU A 186 6.87 6.62 -2.17
N ASN A 187 7.50 5.91 -1.24
CA ASN A 187 7.06 5.91 0.16
C ASN A 187 7.92 6.86 1.01
N LEU A 188 7.30 7.66 1.87
CA LEU A 188 7.92 8.17 3.08
C LEU A 188 7.78 7.10 4.18
N TYR A 189 8.67 7.05 5.16
CA TYR A 189 8.60 6.08 6.24
C TYR A 189 8.53 6.78 7.60
N TYR A 190 7.51 6.42 8.39
CA TYR A 190 7.29 6.92 9.75
C TYR A 190 7.20 5.77 10.73
N PHE A 191 7.38 6.02 12.02
CA PHE A 191 7.26 4.96 13.01
C PHE A 191 5.81 4.64 13.36
N ASN A 192 5.54 3.39 13.67
CA ASN A 192 4.35 3.02 14.43
C ASN A 192 4.39 3.59 15.86
N ARG A 193 3.35 3.34 16.65
CA ARG A 193 3.11 4.01 17.95
C ARG A 193 4.25 3.83 18.96
N ASP A 194 4.89 2.67 18.99
CA ASP A 194 5.92 2.25 19.94
C ASP A 194 7.34 2.30 19.35
N LEU A 195 7.48 2.85 18.14
CA LEU A 195 8.76 3.00 17.43
C LEU A 195 9.46 1.66 17.11
N SER A 196 8.70 0.56 17.06
CA SER A 196 9.24 -0.78 16.78
C SER A 196 9.34 -1.11 15.31
N THR A 197 8.52 -0.49 14.44
CA THR A 197 8.59 -0.68 13.00
C THR A 197 8.21 0.59 12.23
N LEU A 198 8.66 0.66 10.99
CA LEU A 198 8.35 1.73 10.07
C LEU A 198 7.09 1.42 9.24
N VAL A 199 6.34 2.46 8.91
CA VAL A 199 5.09 2.40 8.18
C VAL A 199 5.26 3.24 6.92
N PRO A 200 5.03 2.66 5.73
CA PRO A 200 5.09 3.41 4.48
C PRO A 200 3.89 4.34 4.33
N ASP A 201 4.19 5.56 3.92
CA ASP A 201 3.26 6.62 3.58
C ASP A 201 3.46 7.01 2.10
N PRO A 202 2.64 6.47 1.19
CA PRO A 202 2.86 6.62 -0.24
C PRO A 202 2.55 8.04 -0.74
N VAL A 203 3.48 8.62 -1.47
CA VAL A 203 3.39 9.95 -2.08
C VAL A 203 3.70 9.91 -3.58
N PHE A 204 3.02 10.76 -4.35
CA PHE A 204 3.19 10.90 -5.79
C PHE A 204 4.05 12.12 -6.10
N LEU A 205 5.27 11.88 -6.59
CA LEU A 205 6.21 12.94 -6.92
C LEU A 205 6.31 13.17 -8.44
N PRO A 206 6.25 14.42 -8.92
CA PRO A 206 6.47 14.72 -10.32
C PRO A 206 7.94 14.48 -10.69
N VAL A 207 8.17 13.79 -11.81
CA VAL A 207 9.47 13.59 -12.43
C VAL A 207 9.63 14.58 -13.57
N GLN A 208 10.55 15.53 -13.39
CA GLN A 208 10.89 16.47 -14.44
C GLN A 208 12.13 15.99 -15.22
N PRO A 209 12.15 16.07 -16.55
CA PRO A 209 13.30 15.67 -17.36
C PRO A 209 14.43 16.70 -17.26
N THR A 210 15.07 16.74 -16.10
CA THR A 210 16.27 17.53 -15.84
C THR A 210 17.52 16.64 -15.90
N THR A 211 18.71 17.24 -15.80
CA THR A 211 19.97 16.48 -15.81
C THR A 211 20.11 15.55 -14.60
N ASP A 212 19.47 15.88 -13.47
CA ASP A 212 19.66 15.19 -12.19
C ASP A 212 18.31 14.81 -11.53
N ILE A 213 17.55 13.92 -12.17
CA ILE A 213 16.24 13.43 -11.67
C ILE A 213 16.34 12.88 -10.24
N THR A 214 17.38 12.09 -9.97
CA THR A 214 17.62 11.51 -8.63
C THR A 214 17.78 12.60 -7.56
N GLU A 215 18.53 13.66 -7.85
CA GLU A 215 18.71 14.78 -6.92
C GLU A 215 17.37 15.46 -6.61
N GLN A 216 16.56 15.71 -7.65
CA GLN A 216 15.24 16.32 -7.48
C GLN A 216 14.32 15.46 -6.60
N LEU A 217 14.21 14.16 -6.89
CA LEU A 217 13.39 13.23 -6.12
C LEU A 217 13.88 13.11 -4.68
N ALA A 218 15.18 12.95 -4.47
CA ALA A 218 15.74 12.82 -3.12
C ALA A 218 15.50 14.08 -2.27
N ARG A 219 15.72 15.27 -2.84
CA ARG A 219 15.43 16.54 -2.16
C ARG A 219 13.95 16.70 -1.85
N ALA A 220 13.05 16.26 -2.74
CA ALA A 220 11.61 16.31 -2.49
C ALA A 220 11.21 15.36 -1.36
N LEU A 221 11.65 14.10 -1.41
CA LEU A 221 11.38 13.10 -0.38
C LEU A 221 11.86 13.55 1.01
N ILE A 222 13.08 14.09 1.12
CA ILE A 222 13.62 14.54 2.41
C ILE A 222 12.81 15.69 2.97
N ARG A 223 12.42 16.67 2.14
CA ARG A 223 11.56 17.78 2.60
C ARG A 223 10.22 17.28 3.10
N MET A 224 9.52 16.46 2.32
CA MET A 224 8.23 15.90 2.72
C MET A 224 8.35 15.05 3.99
N LEU A 225 9.41 14.23 4.11
CA LEU A 225 9.65 13.42 5.31
C LEU A 225 9.75 14.27 6.58
N VAL A 226 10.47 15.38 6.48
CA VAL A 226 10.68 16.34 7.57
C VAL A 226 9.42 17.14 7.87
N ASP A 227 8.69 17.56 6.84
CA ASP A 227 7.43 18.32 6.97
C ASP A 227 6.36 17.50 7.70
N GLY A 228 6.39 16.18 7.55
CA GLY A 228 5.57 15.25 8.30
C GLY A 228 4.76 14.30 7.41
N PRO A 229 4.08 13.30 8.02
CA PRO A 229 3.25 12.36 7.29
C PRO A 229 2.08 13.05 6.59
N THR A 230 1.50 12.37 5.59
CA THR A 230 0.26 12.79 4.95
C THR A 230 -0.85 12.95 5.98
N ASP A 231 -1.81 13.85 5.72
CA ASP A 231 -2.92 14.13 6.64
C ASP A 231 -3.70 12.85 7.01
N TRP A 232 -3.72 11.89 6.08
CA TRP A 232 -4.40 10.63 6.27
C TRP A 232 -3.67 9.72 7.26
N LEU A 233 -2.34 9.57 7.16
CA LEU A 233 -1.58 8.65 7.99
C LEU A 233 -1.18 9.27 9.33
N ALA A 234 -1.05 10.59 9.41
CA ALA A 234 -0.57 11.34 10.58
C ALA A 234 -1.15 10.88 11.94
N PRO A 235 -2.45 10.58 12.09
CA PRO A 235 -3.01 10.15 13.37
C PRO A 235 -2.46 8.81 13.90
N ALA A 236 -1.96 7.94 13.01
CA ALA A 236 -1.57 6.57 13.32
C ALA A 236 -0.04 6.37 13.49
N VAL A 237 0.78 7.35 13.07
CA VAL A 237 2.25 7.22 13.03
C VAL A 237 2.97 8.30 13.84
N ARG A 238 4.29 8.18 13.94
CA ARG A 238 5.18 9.13 14.63
C ARG A 238 6.37 9.50 13.75
N SER A 239 6.67 10.79 13.70
CA SER A 239 7.92 11.29 13.13
C SER A 239 8.98 11.44 14.22
N SER A 240 10.22 11.10 13.88
CA SER A 240 11.41 11.37 14.72
C SER A 240 11.99 12.76 14.43
N PHE A 241 11.49 13.46 13.40
CA PHE A 241 11.89 14.82 13.10
C PHE A 241 11.14 15.81 13.99
N PRO A 242 11.83 16.80 14.58
CA PRO A 242 11.16 17.90 15.27
C PRO A 242 10.25 18.67 14.32
N GLU A 243 9.05 19.02 14.77
CA GLU A 243 8.10 19.81 13.97
C GLU A 243 8.70 21.17 13.56
N GLY A 244 8.59 21.48 12.27
CA GLY A 244 9.02 22.78 11.73
C GLY A 244 10.54 23.01 11.72
N VAL A 245 11.34 21.96 11.85
CA VAL A 245 12.81 22.09 11.77
C VAL A 245 13.24 22.53 10.36
N ASP A 246 14.10 23.55 10.30
CA ASP A 246 14.69 23.99 9.04
C ASP A 246 15.61 22.89 8.47
N THR A 247 15.50 22.61 7.16
CA THR A 247 16.32 21.58 6.51
C THR A 247 16.99 22.06 5.23
N ALA A 248 18.26 21.72 5.10
CA ALA A 248 19.04 21.93 3.89
C ALA A 248 19.56 20.59 3.36
N VAL A 249 19.44 20.39 2.05
CA VAL A 249 19.83 19.13 1.38
C VAL A 249 20.79 19.45 0.25
N SER A 250 21.94 18.78 0.26
CA SER A 250 22.89 18.78 -0.87
C SER A 250 23.04 17.36 -1.41
N TYR A 251 23.26 17.25 -2.73
CA TYR A 251 23.50 16.00 -3.42
C TYR A 251 24.78 16.15 -4.25
N GLU A 252 25.74 15.24 -4.06
CA GLU A 252 26.98 15.21 -4.81
C GLU A 252 27.34 13.76 -5.16
N SER A 253 27.25 13.39 -6.44
CA SER A 253 27.71 12.09 -6.95
C SER A 253 27.19 10.86 -6.18
N GLY A 254 25.90 10.85 -5.82
CA GLY A 254 25.27 9.75 -5.07
C GLY A 254 25.38 9.88 -3.55
N MET A 255 26.07 10.90 -3.04
CA MET A 255 26.11 11.24 -1.61
C MET A 255 25.08 12.33 -1.31
N ILE A 256 24.23 12.09 -0.32
CA ILE A 256 23.29 13.08 0.21
C ILE A 256 23.79 13.57 1.55
N THR A 257 23.78 14.88 1.75
CA THR A 257 23.93 15.49 3.07
C THR A 257 22.64 16.20 3.45
N VAL A 258 22.08 15.83 4.60
CA VAL A 258 20.93 16.47 5.22
C VAL A 258 21.40 17.26 6.43
N GLU A 259 21.23 18.57 6.41
CA GLU A 259 21.55 19.46 7.52
C GLU A 259 20.26 19.93 8.17
N LEU A 260 20.11 19.65 9.47
CA LEU A 260 19.01 20.13 10.30
C LEU A 260 19.47 21.37 11.09
N GLY A 261 18.63 22.42 11.05
CA GLY A 261 18.87 23.68 11.75
C GLY A 261 18.70 23.62 13.28
N ALA A 262 18.77 24.80 13.92
CA ALA A 262 18.57 24.96 15.35
C ALA A 262 17.14 24.52 15.74
N GLY A 263 17.04 23.53 16.63
CA GLY A 263 15.77 22.85 16.96
C GLY A 263 15.93 21.33 17.10
N ALA A 264 16.94 20.75 16.45
CA ALA A 264 17.39 19.37 16.66
C ALA A 264 18.59 19.26 17.65
N ASP A 265 18.99 20.39 18.26
CA ASP A 265 20.11 20.45 19.21
C ASP A 265 19.75 19.72 20.52
N GLY A 266 20.58 18.77 20.95
CA GLY A 266 20.36 18.01 22.18
C GLY A 266 19.49 16.75 22.02
N THR A 267 19.17 16.37 20.79
CA THR A 267 18.54 15.08 20.43
C THR A 267 19.31 13.91 21.06
N GLY A 268 18.58 12.98 21.66
CA GLY A 268 19.15 11.76 22.25
C GLY A 268 19.59 10.76 21.17
N THR A 269 20.33 9.72 21.57
CA THR A 269 20.76 8.65 20.65
C THR A 269 19.60 7.96 19.94
N GLU A 270 18.49 7.75 20.64
CA GLU A 270 17.27 7.10 20.11
C GLU A 270 16.60 7.94 19.02
N GLU A 271 16.45 9.24 19.25
CA GLU A 271 15.86 10.17 18.27
C GLU A 271 16.74 10.31 17.02
N ARG A 272 18.07 10.35 17.19
CA ARG A 272 19.03 10.34 16.08
C ARG A 272 18.95 9.05 15.26
N PHE A 273 18.82 7.90 15.94
CA PHE A 273 18.59 6.63 15.27
C PHE A 273 17.27 6.66 14.48
N GLY A 274 16.19 7.17 15.08
CA GLY A 274 14.89 7.29 14.42
C GLY A 274 14.93 8.16 13.16
N MET A 275 15.53 9.35 13.23
CA MET A 275 15.73 10.22 12.06
C MET A 275 16.56 9.52 10.97
N GLY A 276 17.64 8.84 11.37
CA GLY A 276 18.46 8.03 10.47
C GLY A 276 17.66 6.93 9.78
N ALA A 277 16.88 6.15 10.53
CA ALA A 277 16.08 5.06 10.01
C ALA A 277 15.06 5.56 8.97
N GLN A 278 14.31 6.62 9.30
CA GLN A 278 13.33 7.20 8.38
C GLN A 278 13.97 7.70 7.08
N LEU A 279 15.13 8.38 7.16
CA LEU A 279 15.87 8.83 5.96
C LEU A 279 16.38 7.67 5.13
N VAL A 280 17.00 6.69 5.78
CA VAL A 280 17.58 5.52 5.12
C VAL A 280 16.50 4.73 4.39
N TRP A 281 15.38 4.41 5.04
CA TRP A 281 14.29 3.66 4.42
C TRP A 281 13.61 4.43 3.28
N THR A 282 13.42 5.74 3.45
CA THR A 282 12.87 6.61 2.39
C THR A 282 13.79 6.65 1.17
N LEU A 283 15.09 6.88 1.36
CA LEU A 283 16.05 7.08 0.27
C LEU A 283 16.55 5.78 -0.37
N LYS A 284 16.45 4.63 0.31
CA LYS A 284 16.78 3.31 -0.26
C LYS A 284 16.02 2.98 -1.54
N GLN A 285 14.86 3.60 -1.76
CA GLN A 285 14.07 3.47 -2.99
C GLN A 285 14.75 4.10 -4.23
N LEU A 286 15.77 4.94 -4.03
CA LEU A 286 16.55 5.59 -5.07
C LEU A 286 17.92 4.90 -5.20
N PRO A 287 18.11 3.96 -6.14
CA PRO A 287 19.31 3.12 -6.20
C PRO A 287 20.60 3.89 -6.51
N GLU A 288 20.50 5.08 -7.12
CA GLU A 288 21.64 5.96 -7.38
C GLU A 288 22.15 6.67 -6.12
N VAL A 289 21.37 6.70 -5.04
CA VAL A 289 21.80 7.26 -3.75
C VAL A 289 22.56 6.19 -2.97
N GLN A 290 23.85 6.41 -2.78
CA GLN A 290 24.78 5.43 -2.22
C GLN A 290 25.15 5.73 -0.77
N GLU A 291 25.21 7.01 -0.39
CA GLU A 291 25.66 7.46 0.93
C GLU A 291 24.75 8.55 1.48
N LEU A 292 24.56 8.57 2.81
CA LEU A 292 23.80 9.57 3.54
C LEU A 292 24.61 10.07 4.73
N THR A 293 24.71 11.39 4.83
CA THR A 293 25.24 12.09 6.00
C THR A 293 24.14 12.94 6.61
N LEU A 294 23.81 12.73 7.88
CA LEU A 294 22.95 13.60 8.66
C LEU A 294 23.82 14.52 9.51
N ARG A 295 23.51 15.82 9.51
CA ARG A 295 24.18 16.84 10.30
C ARG A 295 23.17 17.63 11.12
N ILE A 296 23.49 17.88 12.38
CA ILE A 296 22.66 18.64 13.31
C ILE A 296 23.51 19.75 13.89
N GLY A 297 23.10 21.01 13.70
CA GLY A 297 23.86 22.15 14.21
C GLY A 297 25.30 22.23 13.66
N GLY A 298 25.55 21.68 12.47
CA GLY A 298 26.85 21.58 11.83
C GLY A 298 27.73 20.39 12.28
N GLU A 299 27.23 19.51 13.14
CA GLU A 299 27.95 18.30 13.58
C GLU A 299 27.39 17.05 12.90
N ASP A 300 28.27 16.17 12.43
CA ASP A 300 27.87 14.90 11.80
C ASP A 300 27.29 13.95 12.85
N VAL A 301 26.14 13.36 12.53
CA VAL A 301 25.49 12.36 13.36
C VAL A 301 26.06 10.99 13.06
N GLU A 302 26.74 10.40 14.05
CA GLU A 302 27.14 9.00 13.97
C GLU A 302 25.94 8.09 14.23
N PHE A 303 25.67 7.19 13.28
CA PHE A 303 24.72 6.10 13.48
C PHE A 303 25.44 4.86 13.98
N ALA A 304 24.87 4.16 14.97
CA ALA A 304 25.39 2.87 15.40
C ALA A 304 25.38 1.89 14.21
N GLY A 305 26.52 1.25 13.94
CA GLY A 305 26.70 0.26 12.87
C GLY A 305 26.84 0.78 11.44
N ALA A 306 26.99 2.09 11.26
CA ALA A 306 27.40 2.68 9.99
C ALA A 306 28.89 2.45 9.67
N GLU A 307 29.46 1.29 10.03
CA GLU A 307 30.80 0.90 9.56
C GLU A 307 30.75 0.68 8.04
N GLY A 308 30.95 1.75 7.27
CA GLY A 308 31.07 1.70 5.82
C GLY A 308 30.23 2.70 5.02
N GLY A 309 29.41 3.55 5.65
CA GLY A 309 28.75 4.70 5.01
C GLY A 309 27.73 4.41 3.89
N SER A 310 27.53 3.14 3.50
CA SER A 310 26.65 2.79 2.38
C SER A 310 25.19 2.62 2.83
N LEU A 311 24.29 3.40 2.22
CA LEU A 311 22.84 3.27 2.33
C LEU A 311 22.31 1.93 1.80
N GLN A 312 23.04 1.36 0.83
CA GLN A 312 22.62 0.17 0.09
C GLN A 312 22.98 -1.13 0.79
N THR A 313 23.88 -1.08 1.78
CA THR A 313 24.15 -2.23 2.65
C THR A 313 23.11 -2.26 3.77
N SER A 314 22.33 -3.33 3.86
CA SER A 314 21.45 -3.58 5.01
C SER A 314 22.32 -3.76 6.26
N SER A 315 22.56 -2.69 7.02
CA SER A 315 23.08 -2.86 8.37
C SER A 315 22.04 -3.61 9.20
N GLN A 316 22.49 -4.49 10.09
CA GLN A 316 21.58 -5.23 10.97
C GLN A 316 20.72 -4.29 11.81
N GLU A 317 21.19 -3.06 12.10
CA GLU A 317 20.40 -2.09 12.85
C GLU A 317 19.15 -1.59 12.11
N TRP A 318 19.23 -1.32 10.80
CA TRP A 318 18.05 -0.81 10.08
C TRP A 318 16.96 -1.87 9.91
N ASN A 319 17.34 -3.14 9.94
CA ASN A 319 16.39 -4.26 9.89
C ASN A 319 15.55 -4.36 11.17
N ALA A 320 16.03 -3.83 12.30
CA ALA A 320 15.28 -3.85 13.56
C ALA A 320 13.94 -3.10 13.49
N VAL A 321 13.82 -2.15 12.54
CA VAL A 321 12.61 -1.34 12.32
C VAL A 321 12.03 -1.58 10.92
N ASN A 322 12.28 -2.78 10.35
CA ASN A 322 11.85 -3.14 9.01
C ASN A 322 10.33 -2.99 8.85
N PRO A 323 9.84 -2.26 7.83
CA PRO A 323 8.42 -2.08 7.58
C PRO A 323 7.60 -3.36 7.40
N SER A 324 8.27 -4.46 7.08
CA SER A 324 7.63 -5.77 6.96
C SER A 324 7.19 -6.36 8.32
N GLY A 325 7.69 -5.81 9.43
CA GLY A 325 7.43 -6.31 10.80
C GLY A 325 8.12 -7.64 11.14
N VAL A 326 8.82 -8.24 10.18
CA VAL A 326 9.46 -9.57 10.29
C VAL A 326 10.79 -9.59 9.55
N ASP A 327 11.73 -10.40 10.03
CA ASP A 327 12.93 -10.76 9.27
C ASP A 327 12.52 -11.78 8.19
N GLY A 328 12.40 -11.33 6.94
CA GLY A 328 11.79 -12.07 5.81
C GLY A 328 12.45 -13.38 5.36
N GLY A 329 13.31 -14.00 6.18
CA GLY A 329 14.00 -15.26 5.89
C GLY A 329 13.59 -16.45 6.77
N SER A 330 12.60 -16.32 7.67
CA SER A 330 12.32 -17.40 8.65
C SER A 330 10.86 -17.74 8.90
N LEU A 331 9.90 -17.00 8.33
CA LEU A 331 8.48 -17.31 8.52
C LEU A 331 8.08 -18.63 7.86
N ARG A 332 7.27 -19.42 8.55
CA ARG A 332 6.60 -20.59 7.98
C ARG A 332 5.21 -20.20 7.47
N SER A 333 4.66 -21.05 6.61
CA SER A 333 3.22 -21.04 6.33
C SER A 333 2.53 -22.13 7.12
N TYR A 334 1.25 -21.93 7.41
CA TYR A 334 0.43 -22.85 8.19
C TYR A 334 -0.83 -23.21 7.41
N PHE A 335 -1.33 -24.43 7.54
CA PHE A 335 -2.52 -24.90 6.85
C PHE A 335 -3.19 -26.05 7.61
N MET A 336 -4.47 -26.31 7.33
CA MET A 336 -5.22 -27.41 7.94
C MET A 336 -5.19 -28.65 7.06
N ARG A 337 -4.97 -29.83 7.65
CA ARG A 337 -5.13 -31.14 7.01
C ARG A 337 -5.63 -32.16 8.03
N ASP A 338 -6.68 -32.90 7.67
CA ASP A 338 -7.26 -33.96 8.51
C ASP A 338 -7.60 -33.50 9.95
N GLY A 339 -8.02 -32.23 10.09
CA GLY A 339 -8.34 -31.60 11.38
C GLY A 339 -7.13 -31.16 12.21
N GLN A 340 -5.91 -31.33 11.69
CA GLN A 340 -4.66 -30.96 12.34
C GLN A 340 -4.03 -29.72 11.68
N LEU A 341 -3.33 -28.91 12.46
CA LEU A 341 -2.54 -27.80 11.96
C LEU A 341 -1.14 -28.27 11.55
N TRP A 342 -0.75 -27.93 10.32
CA TRP A 342 0.56 -28.23 9.75
C TRP A 342 1.29 -26.94 9.41
N SER A 343 2.61 -27.00 9.44
CA SER A 343 3.50 -25.93 8.97
C SER A 343 4.26 -26.40 7.72
N LEU A 344 4.57 -25.46 6.84
CA LEU A 344 5.38 -25.63 5.63
C LEU A 344 6.47 -24.55 5.63
N ASP A 345 7.73 -24.97 5.69
CA ASP A 345 8.88 -24.09 5.69
C ASP A 345 9.31 -23.66 4.27
N ALA A 346 10.37 -22.84 4.18
CA ALA A 346 10.90 -22.34 2.92
C ALA A 346 11.43 -23.45 1.99
N ASP A 347 11.88 -24.58 2.54
CA ASP A 347 12.33 -25.76 1.79
C ASP A 347 11.15 -26.67 1.39
N GLN A 348 9.91 -26.22 1.66
CA GLN A 348 8.67 -26.97 1.46
C GLN A 348 8.63 -28.27 2.27
N GLN A 349 9.30 -28.31 3.42
CA GLN A 349 9.18 -29.41 4.35
C GLN A 349 7.96 -29.21 5.26
N GLU A 350 7.09 -30.19 5.24
CA GLU A 350 5.89 -30.22 6.07
C GLU A 350 6.21 -30.76 7.47
N SER A 351 5.73 -30.08 8.51
CA SER A 351 5.85 -30.52 9.90
C SER A 351 4.53 -30.29 10.64
N LEU A 352 4.11 -31.28 11.42
CA LEU A 352 2.97 -31.13 12.33
C LEU A 352 3.30 -30.08 13.39
N VAL A 353 2.36 -29.17 13.66
CA VAL A 353 2.54 -28.13 14.69
C VAL A 353 2.52 -28.76 16.08
N GLU A 354 3.27 -28.22 17.04
CA GLU A 354 3.27 -28.72 18.41
C GLU A 354 1.99 -28.32 19.19
N GLY A 355 1.63 -29.12 20.19
CA GLY A 355 0.48 -28.85 21.06
C GLY A 355 -0.88 -29.26 20.48
N ALA A 356 -1.95 -28.85 21.16
CA ALA A 356 -3.33 -29.16 20.77
C ALA A 356 -3.66 -28.91 19.28
N PRO A 357 -3.13 -27.86 18.61
CA PRO A 357 -3.39 -27.63 17.19
C PRO A 357 -2.92 -28.75 16.27
N GLY A 358 -1.76 -29.36 16.54
CA GLY A 358 -1.26 -30.49 15.77
C GLY A 358 -1.90 -31.81 16.15
N GLU A 359 -2.38 -31.98 17.38
CA GLU A 359 -3.08 -33.19 17.80
C GLU A 359 -4.44 -33.36 17.09
N GLY A 360 -5.04 -32.25 16.64
CA GLY A 360 -6.33 -32.26 15.94
C GLY A 360 -7.51 -32.61 16.85
N THR A 361 -7.40 -32.33 18.15
CA THR A 361 -8.48 -32.56 19.12
C THR A 361 -9.63 -31.56 18.98
N THR A 362 -9.35 -30.39 18.40
CA THR A 362 -10.32 -29.34 18.06
C THR A 362 -10.17 -29.00 16.59
N LEU A 363 -11.25 -29.13 15.82
CA LEU A 363 -11.27 -28.71 14.42
C LEU A 363 -11.37 -27.19 14.35
N LEU A 364 -10.57 -26.57 13.47
CA LEU A 364 -10.63 -25.14 13.18
C LEU A 364 -11.14 -24.95 11.76
N GLU A 365 -12.23 -24.20 11.59
CA GLU A 365 -12.71 -23.81 10.26
C GLU A 365 -11.93 -22.61 9.69
N ARG A 366 -11.46 -21.73 10.56
CA ARG A 366 -10.61 -20.57 10.27
C ARG A 366 -9.52 -20.50 11.32
N HIS A 367 -8.35 -20.00 10.94
CA HIS A 367 -7.25 -19.79 11.88
C HIS A 367 -6.36 -18.61 11.50
N ALA A 368 -5.62 -18.11 12.48
CA ALA A 368 -4.56 -17.13 12.32
C ALA A 368 -3.42 -17.44 13.29
N VAL A 369 -2.17 -17.27 12.86
CA VAL A 369 -0.97 -17.53 13.64
C VAL A 369 -0.32 -16.20 14.02
N SER A 370 0.14 -16.06 15.27
CA SER A 370 0.81 -14.85 15.76
C SER A 370 2.12 -14.60 15.02
N LEU A 371 2.55 -13.33 14.92
CA LEU A 371 3.75 -12.94 14.15
C LEU A 371 5.06 -13.54 14.67
N ASP A 372 5.12 -13.86 15.95
CA ASP A 372 6.23 -14.57 16.62
C ASP A 372 6.11 -16.10 16.52
N GLU A 373 5.07 -16.61 15.84
CA GLU A 373 4.82 -18.04 15.58
C GLU A 373 4.70 -18.88 16.86
N ASP A 374 4.25 -18.27 17.97
CA ASP A 374 4.11 -18.93 19.27
C ASP A 374 2.66 -19.29 19.63
N ARG A 375 1.67 -18.75 18.89
CA ARG A 375 0.24 -18.97 19.15
C ARG A 375 -0.57 -19.14 17.88
N VAL A 376 -1.68 -19.86 18.00
CA VAL A 376 -2.74 -19.92 17.00
C VAL A 376 -4.07 -19.54 17.62
N ALA A 377 -4.84 -18.72 16.91
CA ALA A 377 -6.25 -18.51 17.15
C ALA A 377 -7.06 -19.25 16.07
N GLY A 378 -8.22 -19.79 16.43
CA GLY A 378 -9.12 -20.38 15.45
C GLY A 378 -10.58 -20.33 15.86
N VAL A 379 -11.45 -20.34 14.85
CA VAL A 379 -12.90 -20.46 15.02
C VAL A 379 -13.26 -21.94 14.97
N VAL A 380 -14.01 -22.40 15.97
CA VAL A 380 -14.48 -23.77 16.06
C VAL A 380 -15.84 -23.88 15.38
N PRO A 381 -16.02 -24.76 14.37
CA PRO A 381 -17.24 -24.80 13.58
C PRO A 381 -18.48 -25.29 14.35
N ASP A 382 -18.28 -26.09 15.41
CA ASP A 382 -19.39 -26.71 16.14
C ASP A 382 -20.10 -25.75 17.12
N ASP A 383 -19.35 -24.86 17.77
CA ASP A 383 -19.86 -23.95 18.81
C ASP A 383 -19.61 -22.47 18.50
N GLY A 384 -19.02 -22.16 17.34
CA GLY A 384 -18.70 -20.79 16.92
C GLY A 384 -17.67 -20.09 17.82
N SER A 385 -17.02 -20.78 18.77
CA SER A 385 -16.11 -20.11 19.70
C SER A 385 -14.78 -19.76 19.04
N VAL A 386 -14.18 -18.63 19.45
CA VAL A 386 -12.77 -18.35 19.18
C VAL A 386 -11.93 -18.95 20.29
N ARG A 387 -10.97 -19.78 19.90
CA ARG A 387 -10.03 -20.43 20.81
C ARG A 387 -8.59 -20.09 20.46
N VAL A 388 -7.76 -19.93 21.47
CA VAL A 388 -6.33 -19.65 21.35
C VAL A 388 -5.53 -20.76 22.03
N ALA A 389 -4.45 -21.21 21.40
CA ALA A 389 -3.50 -22.15 21.98
C ALA A 389 -2.06 -21.70 21.70
N GLU A 390 -1.15 -21.97 22.64
CA GLU A 390 0.29 -21.86 22.42
C GLU A 390 0.79 -23.02 21.55
N LEU A 391 1.79 -22.78 20.70
CA LEU A 391 2.39 -23.76 19.80
C LEU A 391 3.54 -24.51 20.50
N VAL A 392 3.24 -25.11 21.64
CA VAL A 392 4.17 -25.88 22.47
C VAL A 392 3.53 -27.20 22.90
N ASP A 393 4.34 -28.23 23.10
CA ASP A 393 3.87 -29.55 23.52
C ASP A 393 3.04 -29.49 24.82
N GLY A 394 1.89 -30.17 24.81
CA GLY A 394 0.96 -30.23 25.95
C GLY A 394 0.12 -28.98 26.19
N SER A 395 0.13 -27.99 25.29
CA SER A 395 -0.79 -26.85 25.34
C SER A 395 -2.25 -27.30 25.11
N GLU A 396 -3.19 -26.56 25.68
CA GLU A 396 -4.63 -26.74 25.46
C GLU A 396 -5.24 -25.46 24.86
N TYR A 397 -6.37 -25.60 24.18
CA TYR A 397 -7.14 -24.46 23.71
C TYR A 397 -7.85 -23.75 24.86
N ALA A 398 -7.66 -22.44 24.96
CA ALA A 398 -8.46 -21.56 25.81
C ALA A 398 -9.52 -20.85 24.96
N THR A 399 -10.78 -20.87 25.39
CA THR A 399 -11.85 -20.09 24.77
C THR A 399 -11.72 -18.63 25.17
N VAL A 400 -11.63 -17.73 24.19
CA VAL A 400 -11.46 -16.28 24.39
C VAL A 400 -12.67 -15.46 23.97
N LEU A 401 -13.47 -16.00 23.05
CA LEU A 401 -14.80 -15.51 22.68
C LEU A 401 -15.72 -16.73 22.51
N ALA A 402 -16.97 -16.61 22.93
CA ALA A 402 -17.94 -17.70 22.91
C ALA A 402 -19.26 -17.20 22.30
N ASP A 403 -20.05 -18.14 21.77
CA ASP A 403 -21.44 -17.94 21.36
C ASP A 403 -21.60 -16.77 20.35
N GLY A 404 -20.86 -16.80 19.23
CA GLY A 404 -20.97 -15.80 18.17
C GLY A 404 -20.57 -16.33 16.78
N GLU A 405 -20.94 -15.61 15.72
CA GLU A 405 -20.53 -15.91 14.35
C GLU A 405 -19.26 -15.12 14.00
N TYR A 406 -18.09 -15.73 14.13
CA TYR A 406 -16.81 -15.06 13.86
C TYR A 406 -16.26 -15.41 12.47
N THR A 407 -15.97 -14.39 11.66
CA THR A 407 -15.68 -14.56 10.23
C THR A 407 -14.23 -14.25 9.87
N SER A 408 -13.49 -13.49 10.70
CA SER A 408 -12.07 -13.16 10.47
C SER A 408 -11.26 -13.12 11.77
N LEU A 409 -9.97 -13.50 11.68
CA LEU A 409 -8.98 -13.49 12.75
C LEU A 409 -7.67 -12.88 12.23
N SER A 410 -7.01 -11.97 12.95
CA SER A 410 -5.72 -11.40 12.55
C SER A 410 -4.89 -11.00 13.76
N TRP A 411 -3.57 -11.17 13.71
CA TRP A 411 -2.64 -10.79 14.77
C TRP A 411 -1.82 -9.56 14.36
N ASP A 412 -1.71 -8.58 15.26
CA ASP A 412 -0.81 -7.44 15.06
C ASP A 412 0.57 -7.67 15.72
N VAL A 413 1.49 -6.73 15.49
CA VAL A 413 2.85 -6.72 16.07
C VAL A 413 2.89 -6.65 17.59
N TYR A 414 1.78 -6.26 18.21
CA TYR A 414 1.67 -6.14 19.66
C TYR A 414 1.19 -7.45 20.31
N GLY A 415 0.95 -8.49 19.52
CA GLY A 415 0.37 -9.75 19.97
C GLY A 415 -1.10 -9.61 20.33
N ASN A 416 -1.82 -8.63 19.77
CA ASN A 416 -3.27 -8.54 19.93
C ASN A 416 -3.97 -9.37 18.85
N LEU A 417 -5.03 -10.06 19.23
CA LEU A 417 -5.91 -10.77 18.30
C LEU A 417 -7.10 -9.88 17.92
N TRP A 418 -7.24 -9.60 16.64
CA TRP A 418 -8.36 -8.91 16.03
C TRP A 418 -9.37 -9.94 15.54
N VAL A 419 -10.64 -9.78 15.92
CA VAL A 419 -11.73 -10.70 15.58
C VAL A 419 -12.92 -9.93 15.02
N LEU A 420 -13.44 -10.39 13.89
CA LEU A 420 -14.67 -9.89 13.28
C LEU A 420 -15.83 -10.82 13.63
N GLN A 421 -16.92 -10.23 14.11
CA GLN A 421 -18.18 -10.90 14.39
C GLN A 421 -19.26 -10.40 13.41
N ASP A 422 -19.94 -11.33 12.75
CA ASP A 422 -21.14 -11.06 11.96
C ASP A 422 -22.37 -11.02 12.90
N LEU A 423 -23.21 -10.00 12.74
CA LEU A 423 -24.45 -9.82 13.52
C LEU A 423 -25.70 -9.93 12.62
N SER A 424 -25.52 -10.12 11.31
CA SER A 424 -26.63 -10.10 10.36
C SER A 424 -27.65 -11.21 10.58
N GLY A 425 -27.23 -12.37 11.12
CA GLY A 425 -28.13 -13.46 11.49
C GLY A 425 -28.96 -13.21 12.76
N GLU A 426 -28.51 -12.35 13.67
CA GLU A 426 -29.21 -12.07 14.93
C GLU A 426 -30.39 -11.11 14.74
N ALA A 427 -30.37 -10.29 13.68
CA ALA A 427 -31.44 -9.36 13.34
C ALA A 427 -32.70 -10.07 12.80
N ASP A 428 -32.51 -11.16 12.04
CA ASP A 428 -33.62 -11.96 11.48
C ASP A 428 -34.41 -12.69 12.59
N ASP A 429 -33.73 -13.17 13.65
CA ASP A 429 -34.37 -13.86 14.79
C ASP A 429 -35.18 -12.91 15.68
N ALA A 430 -34.79 -11.62 15.76
CA ALA A 430 -35.50 -10.61 16.57
C ALA A 430 -36.83 -10.16 15.92
N GLU A 431 -36.90 -10.12 14.58
CA GLU A 431 -38.16 -9.81 13.88
C GLU A 431 -39.17 -10.97 13.93
N GLU A 432 -38.72 -12.24 13.94
CA GLU A 432 -39.63 -13.40 14.09
C GLU A 432 -40.30 -13.48 15.48
N ASP A 433 -39.63 -13.02 16.54
CA ASP A 433 -40.17 -13.01 17.90
C ASP A 433 -41.20 -11.87 18.12
N GLU A 434 -41.09 -10.74 17.41
CA GLU A 434 -42.10 -9.66 17.47
C GLU A 434 -43.41 -10.05 16.76
N ASP A 435 -43.33 -10.80 15.66
CA ASP A 435 -44.51 -11.30 14.92
C ASP A 435 -45.30 -12.37 15.69
N LEU A 436 -44.71 -12.97 16.72
CA LEU A 436 -45.38 -13.93 17.62
C LEU A 436 -46.03 -13.28 18.85
N ALA A 437 -45.86 -11.96 19.03
CA ALA A 437 -46.38 -11.22 20.19
C ALA A 437 -47.66 -10.42 19.93
N ASP A 438 -48.08 -10.19 18.68
CA ASP A 438 -49.29 -9.41 18.37
C ASP A 438 -50.43 -10.25 17.77
N ASP A 439 -51.01 -11.12 18.60
CA ASP A 439 -52.31 -11.72 18.32
C ASP A 439 -53.29 -11.45 19.49
N THR A 440 -53.42 -10.18 19.87
CA THR A 440 -54.57 -9.72 20.69
C THR A 440 -55.08 -8.31 20.32
N GLU A 441 -56.25 -8.33 19.67
CA GLU A 441 -57.29 -7.27 19.64
C GLU A 441 -57.11 -6.04 18.73
N ARG A 442 -57.58 -6.24 17.49
CA ARG A 442 -58.40 -5.34 16.65
C ARG A 442 -58.96 -4.07 17.31
N GLY A 443 -58.53 -2.89 16.82
CA GLY A 443 -59.24 -1.62 16.99
C GLY A 443 -58.73 -0.50 16.07
N ASP A 444 -59.61 0.01 15.21
CA ASP A 444 -59.41 1.13 14.26
C ASP A 444 -58.75 2.38 14.88
N ALA A 445 -57.73 2.96 14.21
CA ALA A 445 -57.63 4.41 13.95
C ALA A 445 -56.43 4.80 13.05
N ALA A 446 -56.78 5.45 11.94
CA ALA A 446 -56.14 6.59 11.27
C ALA A 446 -54.60 6.79 11.31
N SER A 447 -54.04 6.75 10.10
CA SER A 447 -52.84 7.45 9.59
C SER A 447 -52.38 8.69 10.38
N SER A 448 -51.13 8.65 10.84
CA SER A 448 -50.26 9.81 10.95
C SER A 448 -48.90 9.47 10.34
N ASP A 449 -48.60 10.08 9.19
CA ASP A 449 -47.24 10.25 8.69
C ASP A 449 -46.47 11.06 9.73
N SER A 450 -45.73 10.38 10.59
CA SER A 450 -44.62 10.95 11.33
C SER A 450 -43.36 10.44 10.67
N GLU A 451 -42.66 11.34 9.99
CA GLU A 451 -41.28 11.18 9.53
C GLU A 451 -40.45 10.60 10.69
N ARG A 452 -40.22 9.28 10.67
CA ARG A 452 -39.20 8.64 11.49
C ARG A 452 -37.86 9.13 10.95
N GLN A 453 -37.29 10.13 11.62
CA GLN A 453 -35.85 10.34 11.58
C GLN A 453 -35.24 9.01 12.03
N GLY A 454 -34.53 8.34 11.12
CA GLY A 454 -33.99 7.01 11.34
C GLY A 454 -33.14 6.99 12.60
N GLU A 455 -33.55 6.17 13.57
CA GLU A 455 -32.61 5.60 14.52
C GLU A 455 -31.55 4.83 13.71
N PRO A 456 -30.26 4.92 14.04
CA PRO A 456 -29.25 4.10 13.38
C PRO A 456 -29.68 2.64 13.52
N GLY A 457 -29.74 1.92 12.41
CA GLY A 457 -30.01 0.49 12.42
C GLY A 457 -28.96 -0.24 13.25
N ASP A 458 -29.30 -1.42 13.76
CA ASP A 458 -28.32 -2.25 14.46
C ASP A 458 -27.13 -2.54 13.54
N PRO A 459 -25.89 -2.48 14.06
CA PRO A 459 -24.70 -2.64 13.24
C PRO A 459 -24.66 -4.04 12.63
N ALA A 460 -24.33 -4.15 11.35
CA ALA A 460 -24.25 -5.44 10.66
C ALA A 460 -23.09 -6.32 11.16
N THR A 461 -22.06 -5.70 11.74
CA THR A 461 -20.86 -6.39 12.24
C THR A 461 -20.31 -5.74 13.51
N ARG A 462 -19.58 -6.52 14.31
CA ARG A 462 -18.84 -6.05 15.49
C ARG A 462 -17.37 -6.45 15.41
N LEU A 463 -16.49 -5.57 15.90
CA LEU A 463 -15.05 -5.78 15.90
C LEU A 463 -14.52 -5.88 17.33
N TRP A 464 -13.71 -6.90 17.57
CA TRP A 464 -13.07 -7.15 18.85
C TRP A 464 -11.55 -7.10 18.72
N LEU A 465 -10.91 -6.49 19.70
CA LEU A 465 -9.47 -6.52 19.93
C LEU A 465 -9.22 -7.24 21.26
N LEU A 466 -8.40 -8.28 21.25
CA LEU A 466 -8.03 -9.03 22.44
C LEU A 466 -6.54 -8.78 22.73
N PRO A 467 -6.20 -7.87 23.65
CA PRO A 467 -4.82 -7.59 24.00
C PRO A 467 -4.06 -8.82 24.48
N GLY A 468 -2.89 -9.06 23.90
CA GLY A 468 -2.11 -10.28 24.19
C GLY A 468 -2.87 -11.59 23.86
N GLY A 469 -3.91 -11.53 23.02
CA GLY A 469 -4.77 -12.66 22.71
C GLY A 469 -5.81 -13.00 23.79
N SER A 470 -6.08 -12.07 24.72
CA SER A 470 -7.00 -12.26 25.85
C SER A 470 -7.88 -11.03 26.09
N ASP A 471 -8.95 -11.18 26.89
CA ASP A 471 -9.83 -10.10 27.37
C ASP A 471 -10.33 -9.11 26.28
N PRO A 472 -11.48 -9.37 25.64
CA PRO A 472 -11.92 -8.61 24.49
C PRO A 472 -12.32 -7.16 24.82
N VAL A 473 -11.91 -6.26 23.93
CA VAL A 473 -12.29 -4.85 23.88
C VAL A 473 -12.95 -4.58 22.54
N GLU A 474 -14.12 -3.96 22.53
CA GLU A 474 -14.79 -3.58 21.29
C GLU A 474 -14.06 -2.43 20.60
N VAL A 475 -13.88 -2.56 19.28
CA VAL A 475 -13.24 -1.55 18.42
C VAL A 475 -14.32 -0.73 17.73
N THR A 476 -14.20 0.59 17.80
CA THR A 476 -15.15 1.50 17.16
C THR A 476 -14.78 1.72 15.69
N ALA A 477 -15.72 1.51 14.76
CA ALA A 477 -15.52 1.77 13.32
C ALA A 477 -16.74 2.50 12.72
N PRO A 478 -16.91 3.81 12.94
CA PRO A 478 -18.11 4.54 12.55
C PRO A 478 -18.38 4.52 11.04
N GLU A 479 -17.32 4.56 10.22
CA GLU A 479 -17.40 4.52 8.76
C GLU A 479 -17.83 3.15 8.21
N LEU A 480 -17.81 2.09 9.04
CA LEU A 480 -18.22 0.73 8.69
C LEU A 480 -19.52 0.29 9.36
N ALA A 481 -20.19 1.18 10.12
CA ALA A 481 -21.36 0.81 10.95
C ALA A 481 -22.49 0.17 10.12
N ASP A 482 -22.70 0.67 8.90
CA ASP A 482 -23.74 0.18 7.97
C ASP A 482 -23.20 -0.83 6.94
N ALA A 483 -21.91 -1.20 7.04
CA ALA A 483 -21.26 -2.09 6.08
C ALA A 483 -21.27 -3.54 6.59
N ALA A 484 -21.69 -4.47 5.73
CA ALA A 484 -21.48 -5.90 5.96
C ALA A 484 -20.00 -6.23 5.72
N VAL A 485 -19.19 -6.16 6.77
CA VAL A 485 -17.77 -6.51 6.73
C VAL A 485 -17.63 -8.04 6.73
N THR A 486 -16.94 -8.59 5.74
CA THR A 486 -16.79 -10.04 5.58
C THR A 486 -15.39 -10.54 5.89
N GLU A 487 -14.39 -9.66 5.75
CA GLU A 487 -13.01 -9.94 6.14
C GLU A 487 -12.33 -8.67 6.67
N LEU A 488 -11.52 -8.82 7.73
CA LEU A 488 -10.65 -7.76 8.24
C LEU A 488 -9.28 -8.34 8.58
N ARG A 489 -8.22 -7.71 8.09
CA ARG A 489 -6.82 -8.04 8.39
C ARG A 489 -6.05 -6.82 8.87
N VAL A 490 -5.40 -6.91 10.02
CA VAL A 490 -4.53 -5.85 10.53
C VAL A 490 -3.19 -5.90 9.81
N SER A 491 -2.58 -4.75 9.53
CA SER A 491 -1.24 -4.67 8.98
C SER A 491 -0.23 -5.20 9.99
N ARG A 492 0.87 -5.78 9.49
CA ARG A 492 1.96 -6.28 10.35
C ARG A 492 2.65 -5.20 11.19
N ASP A 493 2.44 -3.92 10.86
CA ASP A 493 2.92 -2.79 11.66
C ASP A 493 1.91 -2.30 12.72
N GLY A 494 0.70 -2.87 12.74
CA GLY A 494 -0.37 -2.55 13.70
C GLY A 494 -1.05 -1.20 13.49
N THR A 495 -0.77 -0.49 12.39
CA THR A 495 -1.26 0.88 12.15
C THR A 495 -2.40 0.99 11.14
N ARG A 496 -2.66 -0.07 10.37
CA ARG A 496 -3.66 -0.09 9.29
C ARG A 496 -4.48 -1.37 9.32
N VAL A 497 -5.65 -1.32 8.70
CA VAL A 497 -6.53 -2.48 8.52
C VAL A 497 -6.98 -2.54 7.06
N ALA A 498 -6.89 -3.72 6.45
CA ALA A 498 -7.51 -4.00 5.17
C ALA A 498 -8.87 -4.66 5.44
N VAL A 499 -9.91 -4.15 4.78
CA VAL A 499 -11.30 -4.55 5.01
C VAL A 499 -11.95 -4.93 3.69
N LEU A 500 -12.62 -6.08 3.67
CA LEU A 500 -13.54 -6.48 2.61
C LEU A 500 -14.97 -6.26 3.11
N THR A 501 -15.74 -5.50 2.35
CA THR A 501 -17.17 -5.30 2.57
C THR A 501 -17.97 -5.96 1.46
N GLY A 502 -19.13 -6.52 1.78
CA GLY A 502 -19.95 -7.28 0.83
C GLY A 502 -19.31 -8.62 0.40
N THR A 503 -19.94 -9.26 -0.58
CA THR A 503 -19.45 -10.51 -1.19
C THR A 503 -19.66 -10.51 -2.71
N GLY A 504 -18.82 -11.27 -3.43
CA GLY A 504 -18.94 -11.45 -4.87
C GLY A 504 -18.95 -10.10 -5.62
N GLU A 505 -19.97 -9.86 -6.44
CA GLU A 505 -20.11 -8.64 -7.28
C GLU A 505 -20.31 -7.34 -6.47
N THR A 506 -20.57 -7.45 -5.15
CA THR A 506 -20.66 -6.30 -4.23
C THR A 506 -19.40 -6.11 -3.39
N GLY A 507 -18.40 -6.99 -3.56
CA GLY A 507 -17.15 -6.97 -2.80
C GLY A 507 -16.35 -5.70 -3.05
N ALA A 508 -16.08 -4.94 -2.01
CA ALA A 508 -15.24 -3.74 -2.06
C ALA A 508 -14.13 -3.82 -1.02
N VAL A 509 -12.90 -3.56 -1.46
CA VAL A 509 -11.71 -3.52 -0.60
C VAL A 509 -11.41 -2.08 -0.22
N SER A 510 -11.14 -1.85 1.06
CA SER A 510 -10.64 -0.58 1.55
C SER A 510 -9.52 -0.76 2.57
N VAL A 511 -8.71 0.27 2.74
CA VAL A 511 -7.71 0.34 3.81
C VAL A 511 -8.03 1.49 4.74
N GLY A 512 -8.16 1.20 6.03
CA GLY A 512 -8.32 2.19 7.09
C GLY A 512 -7.08 2.27 7.97
N ARG A 513 -7.02 3.28 8.83
CA ARG A 513 -5.97 3.42 9.85
C ARG A 513 -6.49 3.05 11.25
N VAL A 514 -5.60 2.56 12.09
CA VAL A 514 -5.85 2.25 13.49
C VAL A 514 -5.41 3.44 14.35
N VAL A 515 -6.34 4.00 15.12
CA VAL A 515 -6.08 5.09 16.06
C VAL A 515 -6.30 4.59 17.48
N TYR A 516 -5.24 4.60 18.28
CA TYR A 516 -5.29 4.25 19.69
C TYR A 516 -5.54 5.49 20.54
N GLY A 517 -6.74 5.60 21.13
CA GLY A 517 -7.07 6.59 22.15
C GLY A 517 -6.66 6.14 23.56
N GLU A 518 -6.99 6.95 24.57
CA GLU A 518 -6.68 6.63 25.98
C GLU A 518 -7.47 5.42 26.51
N SER A 519 -8.65 5.14 25.97
CA SER A 519 -9.54 4.07 26.45
C SER A 519 -10.31 3.36 25.33
N ALA A 520 -10.01 3.67 24.07
CA ALA A 520 -10.69 3.08 22.93
C ALA A 520 -9.72 2.94 21.76
N VAL A 521 -9.96 1.93 20.92
CA VAL A 521 -9.33 1.77 19.62
C VAL A 521 -10.36 2.09 18.56
N THR A 522 -9.99 2.88 17.56
CA THR A 522 -10.90 3.33 16.51
C THR A 522 -10.31 3.13 15.13
N LEU A 523 -11.11 2.63 14.19
CA LEU A 523 -10.77 2.53 12.78
C LEU A 523 -11.36 3.73 12.03
N GLN A 524 -10.55 4.39 11.21
CA GLN A 524 -10.92 5.65 10.55
C GLN A 524 -10.29 5.79 9.15
N GLY A 525 -10.86 6.68 8.34
CA GLY A 525 -10.30 7.13 7.08
C GLY A 525 -10.17 6.00 6.07
N PHE A 526 -11.25 5.31 5.75
CA PHE A 526 -11.17 4.22 4.78
C PHE A 526 -10.94 4.74 3.36
N LEU A 527 -9.86 4.29 2.71
CA LEU A 527 -9.57 4.58 1.32
C LEU A 527 -9.92 3.37 0.45
N PRO A 528 -10.69 3.54 -0.64
CA PRO A 528 -11.03 2.43 -1.53
C PRO A 528 -9.79 1.95 -2.29
N LEU A 529 -9.67 0.64 -2.44
CA LEU A 529 -8.62 -0.03 -3.19
C LEU A 529 -9.24 -1.02 -4.20
N ALA A 530 -8.43 -1.46 -5.16
CA ALA A 530 -8.84 -2.48 -6.14
C ALA A 530 -10.14 -2.13 -6.89
N ALA A 531 -10.43 -0.85 -7.12
CA ALA A 531 -11.64 -0.38 -7.79
C ALA A 531 -11.76 -0.84 -9.25
N ASP A 532 -10.70 -1.42 -9.82
CA ASP A 532 -10.68 -2.04 -11.14
C ASP A 532 -11.13 -3.51 -11.14
N LEU A 533 -11.39 -4.10 -9.97
CA LEU A 533 -11.95 -5.45 -9.81
C LEU A 533 -13.48 -5.39 -9.73
N THR A 534 -14.15 -6.35 -10.36
CA THR A 534 -15.61 -6.49 -10.39
C THR A 534 -16.15 -7.37 -9.27
N SER A 535 -15.32 -8.25 -8.72
CA SER A 535 -15.62 -9.03 -7.53
C SER A 535 -14.35 -9.28 -6.72
N VAL A 536 -14.51 -9.41 -5.40
CA VAL A 536 -13.43 -9.75 -4.48
C VAL A 536 -13.92 -10.76 -3.45
N ASP A 537 -13.15 -11.83 -3.29
CA ASP A 537 -13.51 -12.99 -2.46
C ASP A 537 -12.53 -13.23 -1.31
N GLY A 538 -11.39 -12.53 -1.27
CA GLY A 538 -10.48 -12.59 -0.12
C GLY A 538 -9.28 -11.67 -0.26
N LEU A 539 -8.64 -11.34 0.87
CA LEU A 539 -7.46 -10.46 0.91
C LEU A 539 -6.40 -10.93 1.90
N SER A 540 -5.14 -10.57 1.64
CA SER A 540 -4.02 -10.82 2.55
C SER A 540 -2.94 -9.77 2.38
N TRP A 541 -2.29 -9.38 3.48
CA TRP A 541 -1.15 -8.47 3.45
C TRP A 541 0.08 -9.14 2.82
N ARG A 542 0.50 -8.66 1.64
CA ARG A 542 1.73 -9.14 0.98
C ARG A 542 2.98 -8.47 1.51
N GLY A 543 2.87 -7.22 1.93
CA GLY A 543 3.97 -6.43 2.48
C GLY A 543 3.43 -5.16 3.13
N ALA A 544 4.32 -4.25 3.47
CA ALA A 544 3.96 -3.00 4.13
C ALA A 544 3.15 -2.04 3.23
N ASP A 545 3.25 -2.17 1.90
CA ASP A 545 2.65 -1.24 0.92
C ASP A 545 1.81 -1.94 -0.16
N GLN A 546 1.51 -3.24 0.03
CA GLN A 546 0.81 -4.04 -0.97
C GLN A 546 -0.06 -5.14 -0.35
N LEU A 547 -1.25 -5.32 -0.91
CA LEU A 547 -2.15 -6.44 -0.65
C LEU A 547 -2.05 -7.47 -1.78
N ALA A 548 -2.31 -8.72 -1.44
CA ALA A 548 -2.75 -9.75 -2.37
C ALA A 548 -4.26 -9.90 -2.24
N VAL A 549 -4.99 -9.85 -3.35
CA VAL A 549 -6.44 -9.90 -3.40
C VAL A 549 -6.86 -11.03 -4.34
N LEU A 550 -7.81 -11.86 -3.91
CA LEU A 550 -8.47 -12.85 -4.76
C LEU A 550 -9.72 -12.20 -5.35
N GLY A 551 -9.78 -12.07 -6.67
CA GLY A 551 -10.89 -11.37 -7.30
C GLY A 551 -10.99 -11.60 -8.80
N GLN A 552 -11.92 -10.88 -9.43
CA GLN A 552 -12.15 -10.90 -10.87
C GLN A 552 -12.03 -9.49 -11.43
N LYS A 553 -11.53 -9.39 -12.66
CA LYS A 553 -11.55 -8.15 -13.45
C LYS A 553 -12.44 -8.36 -14.66
N ASP A 554 -13.35 -7.42 -14.90
CA ASP A 554 -14.38 -7.53 -15.95
C ASP A 554 -15.20 -8.84 -15.83
N ARG A 555 -15.19 -9.68 -16.87
CA ARG A 555 -15.75 -11.05 -16.86
C ARG A 555 -14.65 -12.11 -16.94
N GLY A 556 -13.49 -11.81 -16.35
CA GLY A 556 -12.35 -12.71 -16.28
C GLY A 556 -12.56 -13.87 -15.31
N ALA A 557 -11.58 -14.78 -15.25
CA ALA A 557 -11.55 -15.82 -14.22
C ALA A 557 -11.14 -15.25 -12.87
N LEU A 558 -11.60 -15.90 -11.79
CA LEU A 558 -11.13 -15.65 -10.43
C LEU A 558 -9.64 -15.94 -10.35
N GLN A 559 -8.86 -14.97 -9.88
CA GLN A 559 -7.40 -15.07 -9.81
C GLN A 559 -6.82 -14.15 -8.75
N ALA A 560 -5.55 -14.34 -8.43
CA ALA A 560 -4.84 -13.44 -7.53
C ALA A 560 -4.45 -12.14 -8.24
N TYR A 561 -4.50 -11.04 -7.50
CA TYR A 561 -4.06 -9.71 -7.89
C TYR A 561 -3.17 -9.11 -6.80
N LEU A 562 -2.18 -8.32 -7.22
CA LEU A 562 -1.39 -7.48 -6.34
C LEU A 562 -1.91 -6.05 -6.42
N VAL A 563 -2.28 -5.50 -5.27
CA VAL A 563 -2.93 -4.18 -5.15
C VAL A 563 -2.03 -3.27 -4.31
N PRO A 564 -1.47 -2.19 -4.88
CA PRO A 564 -0.67 -1.23 -4.12
C PRO A 564 -1.54 -0.38 -3.19
N LEU A 565 -0.98 0.03 -2.05
CA LEU A 565 -1.65 0.92 -1.10
C LEU A 565 -1.56 2.41 -1.43
N ASN A 566 -0.93 2.74 -2.55
CA ASN A 566 -0.72 4.12 -3.00
C ASN A 566 -1.96 4.76 -3.62
N GLY A 567 -3.11 4.09 -3.60
CA GLY A 567 -4.37 4.62 -4.11
C GLY A 567 -4.51 4.66 -5.64
N SER A 568 -3.50 4.31 -6.45
CA SER A 568 -3.61 4.41 -7.92
C SER A 568 -4.62 3.46 -8.55
N GLY A 569 -5.08 2.46 -7.78
CA GLY A 569 -6.19 1.57 -8.15
C GLY A 569 -5.88 0.59 -9.28
N GLU A 570 -4.61 0.41 -9.68
CA GLU A 570 -4.24 -0.59 -10.68
C GLU A 570 -3.81 -1.91 -10.02
N SER A 571 -4.68 -2.91 -10.16
CA SER A 571 -4.38 -4.27 -9.75
C SER A 571 -3.53 -4.98 -10.81
N THR A 572 -2.40 -5.56 -10.39
CA THR A 572 -1.54 -6.38 -11.26
C THR A 572 -1.88 -7.85 -11.08
N SER A 573 -2.25 -8.55 -12.16
CA SER A 573 -2.53 -10.00 -12.08
C SER A 573 -1.32 -10.77 -11.55
N ALA A 574 -1.59 -11.66 -10.60
CA ALA A 574 -0.67 -12.66 -10.06
C ALA A 574 -1.04 -14.10 -10.52
N GLY A 575 -1.82 -14.22 -11.59
CA GLY A 575 -2.24 -15.48 -12.20
C GLY A 575 -3.29 -16.25 -11.39
N ALA A 576 -3.75 -17.35 -12.00
CA ALA A 576 -4.74 -18.26 -11.43
C ALA A 576 -4.15 -19.67 -11.28
N VAL A 577 -4.70 -20.46 -10.35
CA VAL A 577 -4.41 -21.89 -10.27
C VAL A 577 -5.01 -22.61 -11.48
N THR A 578 -4.24 -23.49 -12.11
CA THR A 578 -4.72 -24.25 -13.27
C THR A 578 -5.34 -25.57 -12.83
N GLY A 579 -6.59 -25.83 -13.24
CA GLY A 579 -7.25 -27.12 -13.02
C GLY A 579 -8.08 -27.22 -11.75
N SER A 580 -8.09 -26.19 -10.90
CA SER A 580 -8.97 -26.07 -9.74
C SER A 580 -9.21 -24.58 -9.44
N ASP A 581 -10.38 -24.25 -8.90
CA ASP A 581 -10.70 -22.87 -8.53
C ASP A 581 -10.08 -22.52 -7.17
N MET A 582 -9.65 -21.27 -7.04
CA MET A 582 -9.03 -20.72 -5.84
C MET A 582 -10.13 -20.36 -4.83
N LYS A 583 -9.96 -20.77 -3.56
CA LYS A 583 -10.88 -20.43 -2.46
C LYS A 583 -10.33 -19.37 -1.52
N THR A 584 -9.02 -19.36 -1.32
CA THR A 584 -8.34 -18.43 -0.40
C THR A 584 -7.06 -17.90 -1.00
N ILE A 585 -6.55 -16.80 -0.43
CA ILE A 585 -5.25 -16.23 -0.77
C ILE A 585 -4.50 -15.93 0.53
N ALA A 586 -3.22 -16.32 0.58
CA ALA A 586 -2.32 -15.97 1.66
C ALA A 586 -1.03 -15.38 1.11
N ALA A 587 -0.57 -14.33 1.77
CA ALA A 587 0.62 -13.59 1.40
C ALA A 587 1.40 -13.14 2.63
N GLY A 588 2.71 -13.01 2.47
CA GLY A 588 3.61 -12.50 3.50
C GLY A 588 4.85 -11.83 2.87
N PRO A 589 5.58 -11.01 3.64
CA PRO A 589 6.66 -10.19 3.12
C PRO A 589 7.78 -11.06 2.53
N GLY A 590 7.96 -10.94 1.22
CA GLY A 590 8.97 -11.69 0.48
C GLY A 590 8.74 -13.18 0.34
N LEU A 591 7.55 -13.65 0.69
CA LEU A 591 7.17 -15.04 0.54
C LEU A 591 6.37 -15.22 -0.76
N PRO A 592 6.37 -16.45 -1.32
CA PRO A 592 5.42 -16.85 -2.35
C PRO A 592 3.97 -16.60 -1.92
N LEU A 593 3.08 -16.40 -2.88
CA LEU A 593 1.65 -16.46 -2.61
C LEU A 593 1.21 -17.91 -2.44
N LEU A 594 0.27 -18.15 -1.53
CA LEU A 594 -0.38 -19.43 -1.31
C LEU A 594 -1.88 -19.31 -1.58
N SER A 595 -2.48 -20.40 -2.06
CA SER A 595 -3.92 -20.48 -2.25
C SER A 595 -4.42 -21.87 -1.90
N GLY A 596 -5.46 -21.92 -1.06
CA GLY A 596 -6.29 -23.11 -0.90
C GLY A 596 -7.24 -23.20 -2.09
N THR A 597 -7.47 -24.42 -2.57
CA THR A 597 -8.28 -24.69 -3.77
C THR A 597 -9.55 -25.48 -3.44
N GLU A 598 -10.49 -25.58 -4.38
CA GLU A 598 -11.70 -26.40 -4.18
C GLU A 598 -11.42 -27.89 -3.96
N GLU A 599 -10.28 -28.39 -4.46
CA GLU A 599 -9.86 -29.79 -4.31
C GLU A 599 -9.13 -30.08 -2.99
N ASP A 600 -9.20 -29.18 -2.01
CA ASP A 600 -8.47 -29.26 -0.74
C ASP A 600 -6.96 -29.47 -0.96
N THR A 601 -6.40 -28.68 -1.88
CA THR A 601 -4.96 -28.60 -2.13
C THR A 601 -4.42 -27.20 -1.91
N ILE A 602 -3.16 -27.11 -1.49
CA ILE A 602 -2.41 -25.88 -1.36
C ILE A 602 -1.56 -25.68 -2.61
N SER A 603 -1.80 -24.58 -3.31
CA SER A 603 -1.00 -24.14 -4.45
C SER A 603 -0.12 -22.96 -4.05
N MET A 604 1.12 -22.96 -4.54
CA MET A 604 2.12 -21.91 -4.30
C MET A 604 2.52 -21.27 -5.62
N SER A 605 2.68 -19.94 -5.62
CA SER A 605 3.21 -19.21 -6.77
C SER A 605 4.72 -19.45 -6.91
N SER A 606 5.19 -19.98 -8.03
CA SER A 606 6.64 -20.11 -8.30
C SER A 606 7.23 -18.87 -8.98
N ASP A 607 6.40 -18.13 -9.70
CA ASP A 607 6.66 -16.79 -10.24
C ASP A 607 5.37 -15.97 -10.14
N ARG A 608 5.32 -14.77 -10.73
CA ARG A 608 4.13 -13.91 -10.68
C ARG A 608 2.87 -14.52 -11.31
N LEU A 609 2.94 -15.50 -12.20
CA LEU A 609 1.77 -15.98 -12.96
C LEU A 609 1.57 -17.50 -12.86
N MET A 610 2.58 -18.24 -12.40
CA MET A 610 2.61 -19.69 -12.40
C MET A 610 2.39 -20.23 -11.00
N TRP A 611 1.41 -21.13 -10.89
CA TRP A 611 1.00 -21.78 -9.66
C TRP A 611 1.27 -23.29 -9.72
N ARG A 612 1.75 -23.86 -8.62
CA ARG A 612 2.03 -25.30 -8.48
C ARG A 612 1.49 -25.80 -7.14
N ARG A 613 0.81 -26.96 -7.16
CA ARG A 613 0.45 -27.69 -5.94
C ARG A 613 1.70 -28.09 -5.15
N VAL A 614 1.71 -27.76 -3.86
CA VAL A 614 2.82 -28.05 -2.94
C VAL A 614 2.42 -28.98 -1.81
N ALA A 615 1.15 -28.97 -1.39
CA ALA A 615 0.66 -29.77 -0.28
C ALA A 615 -0.85 -30.06 -0.44
N ASP A 616 -1.35 -31.02 0.33
CA ASP A 616 -2.79 -31.26 0.49
C ASP A 616 -3.28 -30.52 1.75
N GLY A 617 -4.48 -29.96 1.73
CA GLY A 617 -5.01 -29.21 2.85
C GLY A 617 -5.75 -27.94 2.44
N THR A 618 -6.19 -27.18 3.44
CA THR A 618 -7.03 -26.00 3.27
C THR A 618 -6.53 -24.83 4.11
N ASN A 619 -7.06 -23.64 3.81
CA ASN A 619 -6.84 -22.42 4.59
C ASN A 619 -5.36 -22.11 4.87
N PRO A 620 -4.48 -22.03 3.85
CA PRO A 620 -3.11 -21.63 4.09
C PRO A 620 -3.08 -20.19 4.64
N VAL A 621 -2.23 -19.94 5.62
CA VAL A 621 -1.96 -18.61 6.19
C VAL A 621 -0.47 -18.39 6.38
N TYR A 622 -0.06 -17.12 6.35
CA TYR A 622 1.21 -16.68 6.90
C TYR A 622 0.92 -15.97 8.24
N PRO A 623 1.89 -15.93 9.18
CA PRO A 623 1.75 -15.18 10.43
C PRO A 623 1.28 -13.72 10.23
N GLY A 624 0.37 -13.28 11.11
CA GLY A 624 -0.35 -11.98 11.04
C GLY A 624 -1.84 -12.09 10.75
#